data_AF-A0A5N6E896-F1
#
_entry.id   AF-A0A5N6E896-F1
#
_cell.length_a   1.000
_cell.length_b   1.000
_cell.length_c   1.000
_cell.angle_alpha   90.00
_cell.angle_beta   90.00
_cell.angle_gamma   90.00
#
_symmetry.space_group_name_H-M   'P 1'
#
loop_
_entity.id
_entity.type
_entity.pdbx_description
1 polymer ?
#
loop_
_entity_poly.entity_id
_entity_poly.type
_entity_poly.pdbx_seq_one_letter_code
_entity_poly.pdbx_strand_id
1 'polypeptide(L)'
;MDFRQPFYHRNMDVDEISLQVHGERTLMTELGTVELRPGDWSRIPVGIAHDNYGRKEIHLLFYIVAPVVEAGSITSTSERKEVPFDGWTASTKAIEMVTECLGARGCDLAVSLSMMNLSAWYPGRRID
;
A
#
# COMPACT_ATOMS: atom_id res chain seq x y z
N MET A 1 0.42 16.09 -9.75
CA MET A 1 -0.87 15.45 -10.13
C MET A 1 -1.35 14.67 -8.94
N ASP A 2 -2.65 14.49 -8.79
CA ASP A 2 -3.19 13.61 -7.76
C ASP A 2 -3.21 12.20 -8.32
N PHE A 3 -2.67 11.24 -7.57
CA PHE A 3 -2.50 9.88 -8.04
C PHE A 3 -2.75 8.91 -6.90
N ARG A 4 -3.62 7.94 -7.15
CA ARG A 4 -3.78 6.79 -6.27
C ARG A 4 -3.16 5.58 -6.94
N GLN A 5 -2.43 4.77 -6.18
CA GLN A 5 -2.01 3.47 -6.67
C GLN A 5 -3.26 2.62 -7.02
N PRO A 6 -3.23 1.86 -8.11
CA PRO A 6 -4.43 1.18 -8.60
C PRO A 6 -4.77 -0.11 -7.83
N PHE A 7 -3.93 -0.52 -6.87
CA PHE A 7 -4.05 -1.75 -6.09
C PHE A 7 -3.36 -1.59 -4.74
N TYR A 8 -3.77 -2.41 -3.77
CA TYR A 8 -2.93 -2.65 -2.59
C TYR A 8 -1.70 -3.45 -2.97
N HIS A 9 -0.62 -3.30 -2.23
CA HIS A 9 0.55 -4.15 -2.36
C HIS A 9 1.15 -4.49 -1.01
N ARG A 10 1.84 -5.63 -0.93
CA ARG A 10 2.62 -6.04 0.23
C ARG A 10 3.96 -6.62 -0.22
N ASN A 11 5.02 -6.27 0.50
CA ASN A 11 6.34 -6.86 0.29
C ASN A 11 6.59 -7.92 1.37
N MET A 12 6.95 -9.14 0.96
CA MET A 12 6.99 -10.31 1.83
C MET A 12 8.35 -10.55 2.51
N ASP A 13 9.36 -9.74 2.19
CA ASP A 13 10.73 -9.95 2.60
C ASP A 13 11.49 -8.67 2.98
N VAL A 14 10.85 -7.52 2.89
CA VAL A 14 11.45 -6.21 3.21
C VAL A 14 10.50 -5.33 4.01
N ASP A 15 11.05 -4.56 4.95
CA ASP A 15 10.38 -3.38 5.46
C ASP A 15 10.39 -2.31 4.36
N GLU A 16 9.26 -1.63 4.17
CA GLU A 16 9.17 -0.46 3.30
C GLU A 16 9.19 0.80 4.15
N ILE A 17 10.21 1.63 3.97
CA ILE A 17 10.36 2.91 4.64
C ILE A 17 10.21 4.01 3.60
N SER A 18 9.47 5.07 3.92
CA SER A 18 9.34 6.19 3.02
C SER A 18 9.54 7.54 3.71
N LEU A 19 10.10 8.49 2.96
CA LEU A 19 10.23 9.90 3.35
C LEU A 19 9.32 10.72 2.45
N GLN A 20 8.37 11.45 3.04
CA GLN A 20 7.53 12.40 2.32
C GLN A 20 8.33 13.69 2.07
N VAL A 21 8.69 13.96 0.81
CA VAL A 21 9.50 15.12 0.42
C VAL A 21 8.64 16.34 0.12
N HIS A 22 7.51 16.15 -0.55
CA HIS A 22 6.60 17.22 -0.95
C HIS A 22 5.15 16.74 -1.01
N GLY A 23 4.20 17.66 -0.91
CA GLY A 23 2.76 17.37 -0.93
C GLY A 23 2.29 16.50 0.24
N GLU A 24 1.04 16.07 0.17
CA GLU A 24 0.42 15.22 1.20
C GLU A 24 0.06 13.85 0.63
N ARG A 25 0.17 12.80 1.44
CA ARG A 25 -0.12 11.42 1.05
C ARG A 25 -0.93 10.69 2.13
N THR A 26 -1.94 9.95 1.70
CA THR A 26 -2.81 9.13 2.54
C THR A 26 -2.31 7.73 2.32
N LEU A 27 -1.67 7.18 3.34
CA LEU A 27 -1.18 5.83 3.34
C LEU A 27 -2.25 4.97 4.02
N MET A 28 -2.90 4.11 3.24
CA MET A 28 -3.84 3.13 3.74
C MET A 28 -3.13 1.81 3.92
N THR A 29 -3.36 1.15 5.04
CA THR A 29 -2.82 -0.18 5.34
C THR A 29 -3.94 -1.06 5.90
N GLU A 30 -3.73 -2.38 5.93
CA GLU A 30 -4.67 -3.29 6.62
C GLU A 30 -4.75 -3.04 8.15
N LEU A 31 -3.80 -2.30 8.73
CA LEU A 31 -3.81 -1.91 10.15
C LEU A 31 -4.51 -0.56 10.40
N GLY A 32 -4.72 0.25 9.38
CA GLY A 32 -5.27 1.60 9.50
C GLY A 32 -4.77 2.55 8.42
N THR A 33 -5.21 3.80 8.48
CA THR A 33 -4.83 4.89 7.58
C THR A 33 -4.03 5.96 8.33
N VAL A 34 -3.06 6.58 7.67
CA VAL A 34 -2.30 7.73 8.19
C VAL A 34 -2.14 8.79 7.11
N GLU A 35 -2.21 10.07 7.51
CA GLU A 35 -1.86 11.19 6.64
C GLU A 35 -0.40 11.57 6.85
N LEU A 36 0.34 11.68 5.75
CA LEU A 36 1.75 12.04 5.71
C LEU A 36 1.90 13.41 5.06
N ARG A 37 2.75 14.23 5.68
CA ARG A 37 3.11 15.60 5.28
C ARG A 37 4.61 15.70 5.01
N PRO A 38 5.09 16.76 4.34
CA PRO A 38 6.51 16.91 4.07
C PRO A 38 7.35 16.85 5.35
N GLY A 39 8.36 15.97 5.35
CA GLY A 39 9.22 15.67 6.50
C GLY A 39 8.84 14.40 7.25
N ASP A 40 7.65 13.85 7.04
CA ASP A 40 7.22 12.62 7.71
C ASP A 40 7.96 11.41 7.15
N TRP A 41 8.29 10.50 8.07
CA TRP A 41 8.76 9.16 7.76
C TRP A 41 7.66 8.16 8.08
N SER A 42 7.44 7.20 7.19
CA SER A 42 6.58 6.05 7.48
C SER A 42 7.38 4.76 7.39
N ARG A 43 7.04 3.82 8.26
CA ARG A 43 7.48 2.43 8.19
C ARG A 43 6.27 1.54 7.94
N ILE A 44 6.38 0.67 6.95
CA ILE A 44 5.41 -0.37 6.64
C ILE A 44 6.12 -1.70 6.89
N PRO A 45 5.70 -2.45 7.94
CA PRO A 45 6.31 -3.74 8.25
C PRO A 45 6.16 -4.75 7.11
N VAL A 46 7.08 -5.72 7.10
CA VAL A 46 7.03 -6.88 6.19
C VAL A 46 5.63 -7.50 6.20
N GLY A 47 5.11 -7.76 5.00
CA GLY A 47 3.83 -8.42 4.78
C GLY A 47 2.61 -7.53 4.96
N ILE A 48 2.75 -6.26 5.35
CA ILE A 48 1.59 -5.36 5.53
C ILE A 48 1.09 -4.83 4.18
N ALA A 49 -0.16 -5.15 3.85
CA ALA A 49 -0.79 -4.58 2.66
C ALA A 49 -1.05 -3.10 2.80
N HIS A 50 -0.73 -2.36 1.73
CA HIS A 50 -0.88 -0.92 1.70
C HIS A 50 -1.13 -0.34 0.29
N ASP A 51 -1.76 0.82 0.28
CA ASP A 51 -2.13 1.61 -0.90
C ASP A 51 -1.85 3.09 -0.59
N ASN A 52 -1.48 3.86 -1.61
CA ASN A 52 -1.18 5.27 -1.49
C ASN A 52 -2.10 6.10 -2.35
N TYR A 53 -2.66 7.14 -1.75
CA TYR A 53 -3.25 8.25 -2.46
C TYR A 53 -2.43 9.51 -2.21
N GLY A 54 -1.77 10.04 -3.24
CA GLY A 54 -0.96 11.25 -3.17
C GLY A 54 -1.62 12.46 -3.80
N ARG A 55 -1.45 13.66 -3.20
CA ARG A 55 -1.91 14.95 -3.75
C ARG A 55 -0.72 15.84 -4.10
N LYS A 56 -0.38 15.86 -5.39
CA LYS A 56 0.78 16.58 -5.94
C LYS A 56 2.06 16.33 -5.12
N GLU A 57 2.27 15.07 -4.75
CA GLU A 57 3.27 14.69 -3.77
C GLU A 57 4.52 14.07 -4.40
N ILE A 58 5.60 14.04 -3.61
CA ILE A 58 6.84 13.34 -3.91
C ILE A 58 7.26 12.64 -2.62
N HIS A 59 7.50 11.34 -2.67
CA HIS A 59 8.13 10.58 -1.60
C HIS A 59 9.29 9.74 -2.13
N LEU A 60 10.24 9.45 -1.25
CA LEU A 60 11.31 8.49 -1.50
C LEU A 60 10.96 7.18 -0.83
N LEU A 61 11.22 6.07 -1.52
CA LEU A 61 10.94 4.73 -1.03
C LEU A 61 12.23 3.94 -0.85
N PHE A 62 12.34 3.30 0.30
CA PHE A 62 13.47 2.46 0.68
C PHE A 62 12.96 1.08 1.05
N TYR A 63 13.50 0.06 0.40
CA TYR A 63 13.24 -1.33 0.73
C TYR A 63 14.42 -1.87 1.52
N ILE A 64 14.16 -2.29 2.75
CA ILE A 64 15.18 -2.71 3.70
C ILE A 64 15.09 -4.22 3.90
N VAL A 65 16.05 -4.96 3.33
CA VAL A 65 16.18 -6.42 3.44
C VAL A 65 16.74 -6.85 4.80
N ALA A 66 17.47 -5.97 5.48
CA ALA A 66 18.04 -6.24 6.79
C ALA A 66 17.03 -5.96 7.92
N PRO A 67 17.20 -6.59 9.10
CA PRO A 67 16.39 -6.27 10.27
C PRO A 67 16.39 -4.76 10.58
N VAL A 68 15.22 -4.17 10.74
CA VAL A 68 15.05 -2.75 11.09
C VAL A 68 14.90 -2.60 12.60
N VAL A 69 15.59 -1.62 13.16
CA VAL A 69 15.45 -1.18 14.56
C VAL A 69 14.97 0.27 14.60
N GLU A 70 14.09 0.58 15.55
CA GLU A 70 13.59 1.94 15.74
C GLU A 70 14.74 2.85 16.22
N ALA A 71 15.06 3.88 15.44
CA ALA A 71 16.13 4.82 15.74
C ALA A 71 15.65 6.07 16.50
N GLY A 72 14.34 6.22 16.70
CA GLY A 72 13.73 7.40 17.30
C GLY A 72 12.35 7.10 17.88
N SER A 73 11.70 8.14 18.40
CA SER A 73 10.33 8.02 18.91
C SER A 73 9.32 8.00 17.77
N ILE A 74 8.35 7.10 17.85
CA ILE A 74 7.20 7.09 16.95
C ILE A 74 6.33 8.29 17.31
N THR A 75 6.08 9.16 16.33
CA THR A 75 5.28 10.39 16.51
C THR A 75 3.83 10.20 16.09
N SER A 76 3.53 9.18 15.30
CA SER A 76 2.20 8.87 14.79
C SER A 76 2.09 7.39 14.42
N THR A 77 0.88 6.84 14.52
CA THR A 77 0.53 5.48 14.07
C THR A 77 -0.70 5.54 13.19
N SER A 78 -0.87 4.56 12.31
CA SER A 78 -2.10 4.45 11.54
C SER A 78 -3.31 4.21 12.46
N GLU A 79 -4.47 4.71 12.02
CA GLU A 79 -5.73 4.60 12.75
C GLU A 79 -6.83 4.05 11.85
N ARG A 80 -7.77 3.30 12.44
CA ARG A 80 -8.90 2.77 11.68
C ARG A 80 -9.82 3.92 11.25
N LYS A 81 -9.94 4.13 9.94
CA LYS A 81 -10.94 5.02 9.32
C LYS A 81 -12.00 4.19 8.60
N GLU A 82 -13.27 4.57 8.72
CA GLU A 82 -14.36 3.93 7.95
C GLU A 82 -14.22 4.23 6.45
N VAL A 83 -13.88 5.48 6.14
CA VAL A 83 -13.56 5.95 4.79
C VAL A 83 -12.17 6.59 4.83
N PRO A 84 -11.17 6.05 4.11
CA PRO A 84 -9.80 6.56 4.20
C PRO A 84 -9.64 8.02 3.76
N PHE A 85 -10.34 8.40 2.68
CA PHE A 85 -10.38 9.76 2.13
C PHE A 85 -11.66 9.97 1.30
N ASP A 86 -12.01 11.22 1.06
CA ASP A 86 -13.22 11.57 0.30
C ASP A 86 -13.17 11.04 -1.14
N GLY A 87 -14.24 10.38 -1.59
CA GLY A 87 -14.30 9.74 -2.90
C GLY A 87 -13.52 8.40 -2.99
N TRP A 88 -13.06 7.83 -1.87
CA TRP A 88 -12.47 6.49 -1.88
C TRP A 88 -13.45 5.43 -2.40
N THR A 89 -12.95 4.58 -3.29
CA THR A 89 -13.67 3.40 -3.80
C THR A 89 -12.74 2.19 -3.81
N ALA A 90 -13.29 0.98 -3.67
CA ALA A 90 -12.49 -0.24 -3.81
C ALA A 90 -12.02 -0.42 -5.27
N SER A 91 -10.79 -0.92 -5.46
CA SER A 91 -10.32 -1.28 -6.80
C SER A 91 -11.12 -2.46 -7.34
N THR A 92 -11.50 -2.39 -8.61
CA THR A 92 -12.28 -3.42 -9.31
C THR A 92 -11.45 -4.28 -10.26
N LYS A 93 -10.13 -4.01 -10.37
CA LYS A 93 -9.23 -4.67 -11.33
C LYS A 93 -8.27 -5.63 -10.64
N ALA A 94 -7.34 -5.07 -9.87
CA ALA A 94 -6.40 -5.81 -9.04
C ALA A 94 -6.68 -5.43 -7.59
N ILE A 95 -6.94 -6.44 -6.76
CA ILE A 95 -7.18 -6.22 -5.33
C ILE A 95 -5.84 -5.96 -4.67
N GLU A 96 -4.84 -6.79 -5.02
CA GLU A 96 -3.57 -6.82 -4.32
C GLU A 96 -2.43 -7.32 -5.22
N MET A 97 -1.24 -6.76 -5.01
CA MET A 97 0.04 -7.23 -5.54
C MET A 97 0.95 -7.68 -4.40
N VAL A 98 1.46 -8.90 -4.49
CA VAL A 98 2.44 -9.46 -3.56
C VAL A 98 3.79 -9.46 -4.23
N THR A 99 4.80 -8.90 -3.56
CA THR A 99 6.18 -8.92 -4.04
C THR A 99 7.06 -9.67 -3.07
N GLU A 100 7.98 -10.48 -3.59
CA GLU A 100 8.99 -11.20 -2.83
C GLU A 100 10.33 -11.22 -3.57
N CYS A 101 11.39 -11.62 -2.86
CA CYS A 101 12.78 -11.58 -3.32
C CYS A 101 13.26 -10.18 -3.72
N LEU A 102 12.72 -9.13 -3.09
CA LEU A 102 12.96 -7.75 -3.44
C LEU A 102 14.41 -7.36 -3.12
N GLY A 103 15.15 -6.96 -4.15
CA GLY A 103 16.56 -6.56 -4.01
C GLY A 103 17.56 -7.71 -4.15
N ALA A 104 17.10 -8.95 -4.38
CA ALA A 104 17.94 -10.05 -4.82
C ALA A 104 18.12 -10.01 -6.35
N ARG A 105 19.36 -10.06 -6.84
CA ARG A 105 19.65 -9.96 -8.28
C ARG A 105 18.98 -11.10 -9.06
N GLY A 106 18.06 -10.73 -9.95
CA GLY A 106 17.42 -11.66 -10.89
C GLY A 106 16.34 -12.54 -10.25
N CYS A 107 15.87 -12.19 -9.05
CA CYS A 107 14.88 -12.97 -8.32
C CYS A 107 13.59 -12.22 -7.99
N ASP A 108 13.45 -10.93 -8.33
CA ASP A 108 12.24 -10.15 -8.01
C ASP A 108 10.99 -10.82 -8.61
N LEU A 109 10.09 -11.29 -7.75
CA LEU A 109 8.82 -11.91 -8.12
C LEU A 109 7.68 -10.98 -7.69
N ALA A 110 6.88 -10.52 -8.65
CA ALA A 110 5.67 -9.74 -8.42
C ALA A 110 4.45 -10.50 -8.95
N VAL A 111 3.50 -10.80 -8.06
CA VAL A 111 2.27 -11.53 -8.38
C VAL A 111 1.06 -10.68 -8.01
N SER A 112 0.14 -10.46 -8.93
CA SER A 112 -1.11 -9.73 -8.65
C SER A 112 -2.32 -10.66 -8.62
N LEU A 113 -3.13 -10.54 -7.58
CA LEU A 113 -4.48 -11.11 -7.54
C LEU A 113 -5.44 -10.14 -8.26
N SER A 114 -5.91 -10.57 -9.44
CA SER A 114 -6.99 -9.89 -10.14
C SER A 114 -8.34 -10.42 -9.66
N MET A 115 -9.35 -9.55 -9.63
CA MET A 115 -10.72 -10.01 -9.43
C MET A 115 -11.10 -10.93 -10.59
N MET A 116 -11.25 -12.23 -10.33
CA MET A 116 -11.97 -13.11 -11.25
C MET A 116 -13.39 -12.58 -11.36
N ASN A 117 -13.83 -12.30 -12.59
CA ASN A 117 -15.22 -11.97 -12.84
C ASN A 117 -16.10 -13.15 -12.39
N LEU A 118 -16.74 -13.03 -11.22
CA LEU A 118 -17.60 -14.05 -10.63
C LEU A 118 -18.80 -14.40 -11.53
N SER A 119 -19.10 -13.59 -12.55
CA SER A 119 -20.12 -13.92 -13.56
C SER A 119 -19.74 -15.09 -14.47
N ALA A 120 -18.46 -15.48 -14.53
CA ALA A 120 -17.99 -16.60 -15.35
C ALA A 120 -18.14 -17.97 -14.68
N TRP A 121 -18.36 -18.03 -13.35
CA TRP A 121 -18.42 -19.27 -12.58
C TRP A 121 -19.81 -19.60 -12.00
N TYR A 122 -20.78 -18.69 -12.12
CA TYR A 122 -22.20 -18.96 -11.83
C TYR A 122 -23.09 -18.57 -13.01
N PRO A 123 -23.21 -19.41 -14.04
CA PRO A 123 -24.21 -19.21 -15.09
C PRO A 123 -25.58 -19.58 -14.52
N GLY A 124 -26.21 -18.70 -13.72
CA GLY A 124 -27.60 -18.96 -13.34
C GLY A 124 -28.21 -18.34 -12.09
N ARG A 125 -27.63 -17.33 -11.44
CA ARG A 125 -28.38 -16.58 -10.40
C ARG A 125 -28.45 -15.09 -10.74
N ARG A 126 -29.50 -14.72 -11.47
CA ARG A 126 -30.10 -13.39 -11.28
C ARG A 126 -30.75 -13.42 -9.91
N ILE A 127 -30.34 -12.51 -9.04
CA ILE A 127 -31.16 -12.12 -7.90
C ILE A 127 -31.98 -10.94 -8.44
N ASP A 128 -33.26 -11.20 -8.51
CA ASP A 128 -34.37 -10.28 -8.74
C ASP A 128 -34.40 -9.12 -7.74
#